data_AF-A0A3P9I7Z9-F1
#
_entry.id   AF-A0A3P9I7Z9-F1
#
_cell.length_a   1.000
_cell.length_b   1.000
_cell.length_c   1.000
_cell.angle_alpha   90.00
_cell.angle_beta   90.00
_cell.angle_gamma   90.00
#
_symmetry.space_group_name_H-M   'P 1'
#
loop_
_entity.id
_entity.type
_entity.pdbx_description
1 polymer ?
#
loop_
_entity_poly.entity_id
_entity_poly.type
_entity_poly.pdbx_seq_one_letter_code
_entity_poly.pdbx_strand_id
1 'polypeptide(L)'
;MAREQPNVGDLLPLLETSDLHQLEEIRGLINEQLSTERGSMLLNGLVDFFLETNSAHAMHILSSVREPHDKHLLDKMNDCMTKPACRLPTLMLLGHVVRRQPSWIHKIARYPLLLSLLKCLKADTDVVVLITGVLVLVTLLPMIPQAGKQHLWEYFDIFGRLASWNLKNPGHVPEVYLIHLHASVYSLFHRLYGMYPCNFVSYLRSHYSMKENMETFDEVVKPMLEHVRVHPELVTGTKDNELDPTR
;
A
#
# COMPACT_ATOMS: atom_id res chain seq x y z
N MET A 1 -28.36 -35.88 -17.86
CA MET A 1 -27.56 -35.88 -16.63
C MET A 1 -26.76 -34.59 -16.62
N ALA A 2 -27.18 -33.62 -15.81
CA ALA A 2 -26.44 -32.36 -15.68
C ALA A 2 -25.11 -32.68 -15.01
N ARG A 3 -23.98 -32.40 -15.68
CA ARG A 3 -22.67 -32.41 -15.03
C ARG A 3 -22.74 -31.36 -13.94
N GLU A 4 -22.68 -31.78 -12.68
CA GLU A 4 -22.42 -30.87 -11.56
C GLU A 4 -21.14 -30.13 -11.89
N GLN A 5 -21.24 -28.84 -12.22
CA GLN A 5 -20.06 -27.99 -12.28
C GLN A 5 -19.46 -28.01 -10.87
N PRO A 6 -18.19 -28.40 -10.69
CA PRO A 6 -17.56 -28.41 -9.37
C PRO A 6 -17.78 -27.04 -8.72
N ASN A 7 -18.09 -27.03 -7.43
CA ASN A 7 -18.35 -25.79 -6.74
C ASN A 7 -17.10 -24.92 -6.86
N VAL A 8 -17.29 -23.64 -7.11
CA VAL A 8 -16.20 -22.74 -7.51
C VAL A 8 -15.12 -22.62 -6.41
N GLY A 9 -15.51 -22.90 -5.15
CA GLY A 9 -14.61 -23.01 -4.01
C GLY A 9 -13.76 -24.30 -3.97
N ASP A 10 -14.19 -25.38 -4.62
CA ASP A 10 -13.48 -26.67 -4.62
C ASP A 10 -12.17 -26.62 -5.42
N LEU A 11 -12.04 -25.63 -6.32
CA LEU A 11 -10.84 -25.40 -7.12
C LEU A 11 -9.73 -24.67 -6.34
N LEU A 12 -10.07 -23.93 -5.29
CA LEU A 12 -9.09 -23.11 -4.56
C LEU A 12 -8.04 -23.94 -3.82
N PRO A 13 -8.41 -25.02 -3.07
CA PRO A 13 -7.42 -25.88 -2.43
C PRO A 13 -6.47 -26.56 -3.42
N LEU A 14 -6.90 -26.77 -4.67
CA LEU A 14 -6.08 -27.40 -5.70
C LEU A 14 -4.93 -26.51 -6.17
N LEU A 15 -4.96 -25.21 -5.86
CA LEU A 15 -3.84 -24.29 -6.16
C LEU A 15 -2.55 -24.65 -5.42
N GLU A 16 -2.61 -25.45 -4.36
CA GLU A 16 -1.43 -25.91 -3.61
C GLU A 16 -0.79 -27.18 -4.18
N THR A 17 -1.24 -27.64 -5.36
CA THR A 17 -0.63 -28.78 -6.04
C THR A 17 0.84 -28.51 -6.39
N SER A 18 1.70 -29.53 -6.23
CA SER A 18 3.10 -29.47 -6.66
C SER A 18 3.29 -29.77 -8.15
N ASP A 19 2.23 -30.21 -8.85
CA ASP A 19 2.26 -30.49 -10.29
C ASP A 19 2.04 -29.21 -11.10
N LEU A 20 3.07 -28.78 -11.83
CA LEU A 20 3.05 -27.57 -12.64
C LEU A 20 2.00 -27.62 -13.76
N HIS A 21 1.76 -28.78 -14.37
CA HIS A 21 0.80 -28.92 -15.46
C HIS A 21 -0.63 -28.78 -14.93
N GLN A 22 -0.93 -29.48 -13.83
CA GLN A 22 -2.23 -29.35 -13.16
C GLN A 22 -2.45 -27.92 -12.67
N LEU A 23 -1.42 -27.27 -12.14
CA LEU A 23 -1.51 -25.88 -11.70
C LEU A 23 -1.84 -24.92 -12.84
N GLU A 24 -1.23 -25.09 -14.03
CA GLU A 24 -1.54 -24.29 -15.21
C GLU A 24 -2.99 -24.50 -15.68
N GLU A 25 -3.47 -25.75 -15.69
CA GLU A 25 -4.87 -26.07 -15.99
C GLU A 25 -5.84 -25.42 -14.99
N ILE A 26 -5.57 -25.54 -13.69
CA ILE A 26 -6.40 -24.95 -12.62
C ILE A 26 -6.42 -23.42 -12.73
N ARG A 27 -5.27 -22.80 -13.03
CA ARG A 27 -5.19 -21.35 -13.28
C ARG A 27 -6.01 -20.93 -14.49
N GLY A 28 -5.95 -21.70 -15.58
CA GLY A 28 -6.78 -21.50 -16.76
C GLY A 28 -8.26 -21.51 -16.40
N LEU A 29 -8.70 -22.57 -15.72
CA LEU A 29 -10.08 -22.73 -15.27
C LEU A 29 -10.55 -21.59 -14.36
N ILE A 30 -9.73 -21.17 -13.39
CA ILE A 30 -10.07 -20.04 -12.50
C ILE A 30 -10.22 -18.75 -13.29
N ASN A 31 -9.31 -18.46 -14.23
CA ASN A 31 -9.39 -17.25 -15.06
C ASN A 31 -10.62 -17.24 -15.98
N GLU A 32 -10.98 -18.40 -16.55
CA GLU A 32 -12.21 -18.55 -17.32
C GLU A 32 -13.44 -18.30 -16.43
N GLN A 33 -13.48 -18.89 -15.22
CA GLN A 33 -14.58 -18.71 -14.28
C GLN A 33 -14.69 -17.28 -13.75
N LEU A 34 -13.56 -16.58 -13.55
CA LEU A 34 -13.55 -15.16 -13.20
C LEU A 34 -14.27 -14.33 -14.27
N SER A 35 -14.18 -14.72 -15.54
CA SER A 35 -14.84 -14.02 -16.65
C SER A 35 -16.36 -14.27 -16.74
N THR A 36 -16.93 -15.11 -15.87
CA THR A 36 -18.37 -15.42 -15.84
C THR A 36 -19.15 -14.51 -14.87
N GLU A 37 -20.48 -14.58 -14.88
CA GLU A 37 -21.35 -13.85 -13.95
C GLU A 37 -21.06 -14.12 -12.46
N ARG A 38 -20.50 -15.31 -12.14
CA ARG A 38 -20.12 -15.69 -10.76
C ARG A 38 -18.70 -15.26 -10.38
N GLY A 39 -18.00 -14.54 -11.26
CA GLY A 39 -16.60 -14.16 -11.07
C GLY A 39 -16.34 -13.34 -9.81
N SER A 40 -17.29 -12.51 -9.37
CA SER A 40 -17.16 -11.71 -8.14
C SER A 40 -17.16 -12.59 -6.87
N MET A 41 -17.96 -13.66 -6.85
CA MET A 41 -18.00 -14.61 -5.73
C MET A 41 -16.72 -15.45 -5.67
N LEU A 42 -16.22 -15.90 -6.82
CA LEU A 42 -14.94 -16.59 -6.92
C LEU A 42 -13.79 -15.71 -6.45
N LEU A 43 -13.76 -14.44 -6.89
CA LEU A 43 -12.73 -13.49 -6.48
C LEU A 43 -12.71 -13.30 -4.96
N ASN A 44 -13.88 -13.16 -4.33
CA ASN A 44 -13.99 -13.05 -2.89
C ASN A 44 -13.44 -14.29 -2.18
N GLY A 45 -13.81 -15.49 -2.65
CA GLY A 45 -13.29 -16.75 -2.13
C GLY A 45 -11.77 -16.89 -2.32
N LEU A 46 -11.24 -16.42 -3.44
CA LEU A 46 -9.80 -16.41 -3.71
C LEU A 46 -9.04 -15.46 -2.78
N VAL A 47 -9.63 -14.30 -2.45
CA VAL A 47 -9.07 -13.39 -1.43
C VAL A 47 -9.10 -14.07 -0.07
N ASP A 48 -10.22 -14.65 0.34
CA ASP A 48 -10.33 -15.34 1.64
C ASP A 48 -9.32 -16.49 1.75
N PHE A 49 -9.20 -17.30 0.70
CA PHE A 49 -8.20 -18.36 0.60
C PHE A 49 -6.77 -17.83 0.72
N PHE A 50 -6.44 -16.71 0.06
CA PHE A 50 -5.13 -16.07 0.20
C PHE A 50 -4.88 -15.58 1.64
N LEU A 51 -5.88 -14.97 2.29
CA LEU A 51 -5.75 -14.48 3.67
C LEU A 51 -5.50 -15.61 4.67
N GLU A 52 -6.03 -16.81 4.41
CA GLU A 52 -5.87 -17.98 5.26
C GLU A 52 -4.55 -18.74 5.00
N THR A 53 -4.13 -18.85 3.73
CA THR A 53 -3.04 -19.74 3.32
C THR A 53 -1.75 -19.02 2.94
N ASN A 54 -1.82 -17.71 2.65
CA ASN A 54 -0.75 -16.94 2.03
C ASN A 54 -0.24 -17.56 0.70
N SER A 55 -1.13 -18.24 -0.04
CA SER A 55 -0.82 -18.93 -1.29
C SER A 55 -0.20 -18.01 -2.34
N ALA A 56 1.00 -18.35 -2.82
CA ALA A 56 1.67 -17.62 -3.88
C ALA A 56 0.91 -17.69 -5.20
N HIS A 57 0.19 -18.80 -5.44
CA HIS A 57 -0.61 -18.98 -6.64
C HIS A 57 -1.87 -18.13 -6.62
N ALA A 58 -2.58 -18.08 -5.48
CA ALA A 58 -3.72 -17.18 -5.31
C ALA A 58 -3.29 -15.72 -5.46
N MET A 59 -2.18 -15.33 -4.85
CA MET A 59 -1.59 -14.00 -4.99
C MET A 59 -1.27 -13.65 -6.44
N HIS A 60 -0.71 -14.59 -7.21
CA HIS A 60 -0.42 -14.38 -8.64
C HIS A 60 -1.70 -14.05 -9.43
N ILE A 61 -2.76 -14.83 -9.23
CA ILE A 61 -4.05 -14.63 -9.90
C ILE A 61 -4.66 -13.28 -9.49
N LEU A 62 -4.76 -13.01 -8.18
CA LEU A 62 -5.31 -11.75 -7.64
C LEU A 62 -4.53 -10.52 -8.12
N SER A 63 -3.20 -10.61 -8.24
CA SER A 63 -2.36 -9.52 -8.77
C SER A 63 -2.52 -9.28 -10.28
N SER A 64 -3.16 -10.20 -11.00
CA SER A 64 -3.38 -10.14 -12.46
C SER A 64 -4.83 -9.80 -12.84
N VAL A 65 -5.65 -9.42 -11.86
CA VAL A 65 -7.07 -9.08 -12.05
C VAL A 65 -7.23 -7.92 -13.04
N ARG A 66 -8.22 -8.04 -13.92
CA ARG A 66 -8.58 -7.05 -14.94
C ARG A 66 -9.95 -6.46 -14.64
N GLU A 67 -10.26 -5.35 -15.29
CA GLU A 67 -11.63 -4.80 -15.27
C GLU A 67 -12.64 -5.83 -15.82
N PRO A 68 -13.85 -5.92 -15.25
CA PRO A 68 -14.44 -5.07 -14.20
C PRO A 68 -14.21 -5.58 -12.76
N HIS A 69 -13.36 -6.59 -12.57
CA HIS A 69 -13.13 -7.22 -11.26
C HIS A 69 -12.22 -6.40 -10.32
N ASP A 70 -11.58 -5.34 -10.83
CA ASP A 70 -10.83 -4.35 -10.06
C ASP A 70 -11.65 -3.81 -8.91
N LYS A 71 -12.91 -3.43 -9.16
CA LYS A 71 -13.82 -2.93 -8.13
C LYS A 71 -14.03 -3.95 -7.02
N HIS A 72 -14.37 -5.18 -7.36
CA HIS A 72 -14.66 -6.23 -6.39
C HIS A 72 -13.44 -6.56 -5.54
N LEU A 73 -12.25 -6.60 -6.15
CA LEU A 73 -11.00 -6.80 -5.43
C LEU A 73 -10.76 -5.69 -4.40
N LEU A 74 -10.87 -4.43 -4.84
CA LEU A 74 -10.62 -3.27 -3.98
C LEU A 74 -11.64 -3.16 -2.84
N ASP A 75 -12.92 -3.43 -3.11
CA ASP A 75 -13.99 -3.43 -2.11
C ASP A 75 -13.73 -4.53 -1.06
N LYS A 76 -13.44 -5.76 -1.49
CA LYS A 76 -13.13 -6.88 -0.58
C LYS A 76 -11.90 -6.60 0.28
N MET A 77 -10.84 -6.04 -0.31
CA MET A 77 -9.63 -5.66 0.44
C MET A 77 -9.94 -4.56 1.47
N ASN A 78 -10.79 -3.59 1.12
CA ASN A 78 -11.20 -2.53 2.03
C ASN A 78 -11.93 -3.10 3.26
N ASP A 79 -12.81 -4.08 3.05
CA ASP A 79 -13.50 -4.76 4.15
C ASP A 79 -12.51 -5.52 5.05
N CYS A 80 -11.49 -6.15 4.46
CA CYS A 80 -10.47 -6.88 5.20
C CYS A 80 -9.59 -5.95 6.06
N MET A 81 -9.32 -4.72 5.60
CA MET A 81 -8.56 -3.73 6.39
C MET A 81 -9.24 -3.33 7.71
N THR A 82 -10.56 -3.53 7.83
CA THR A 82 -11.29 -3.25 9.09
C THR A 82 -10.92 -4.23 10.20
N LYS A 83 -10.51 -5.46 9.86
CA LYS A 83 -10.17 -6.54 10.79
C LYS A 83 -8.67 -6.52 11.08
N PRO A 84 -8.21 -6.33 12.33
CA PRO A 84 -6.78 -6.28 12.65
C PRO A 84 -5.98 -7.48 12.13
N ALA A 85 -6.49 -8.70 12.31
CA ALA A 85 -5.85 -9.93 11.85
C ALA A 85 -5.64 -10.01 10.33
N CYS A 86 -6.46 -9.30 9.54
CA CYS A 86 -6.38 -9.33 8.08
C CYS A 86 -5.56 -8.17 7.49
N ARG A 87 -5.14 -7.17 8.28
CA ARG A 87 -4.46 -5.97 7.77
C ARG A 87 -3.15 -6.30 7.06
N LEU A 88 -2.26 -7.03 7.72
CA LEU A 88 -0.95 -7.39 7.14
C LEU A 88 -1.10 -8.16 5.82
N PRO A 89 -1.82 -9.30 5.76
CA PRO A 89 -1.95 -10.03 4.50
C PRO A 89 -2.67 -9.21 3.41
N THR A 90 -3.65 -8.39 3.78
CA THR A 90 -4.30 -7.48 2.81
C THR A 90 -3.32 -6.45 2.24
N LEU A 91 -2.45 -5.86 3.07
CA LEU A 91 -1.42 -4.94 2.63
C LEU A 91 -0.35 -5.63 1.78
N MET A 92 0.02 -6.88 2.09
CA MET A 92 0.91 -7.68 1.25
C MET A 92 0.30 -7.87 -0.15
N LEU A 93 -0.97 -8.28 -0.21
CA LEU A 93 -1.70 -8.41 -1.47
C LEU A 93 -1.74 -7.08 -2.24
N LEU A 94 -2.06 -5.98 -1.56
CA LEU A 94 -2.07 -4.64 -2.17
C LEU A 94 -0.70 -4.28 -2.73
N GLY A 95 0.37 -4.55 -1.98
CA GLY A 95 1.74 -4.32 -2.46
C GLY A 95 2.05 -5.11 -3.72
N HIS A 96 1.61 -6.36 -3.82
CA HIS A 96 1.78 -7.15 -5.04
C HIS A 96 0.97 -6.61 -6.22
N VAL A 97 -0.29 -6.23 -6.00
CA VAL A 97 -1.15 -5.61 -7.01
C VAL A 97 -0.54 -4.32 -7.54
N VAL A 98 -0.13 -3.40 -6.65
CA VAL A 98 0.44 -2.09 -7.03
C VAL A 98 1.74 -2.26 -7.81
N ARG A 99 2.61 -3.21 -7.42
CA ARG A 99 3.86 -3.50 -8.14
C ARG A 99 3.64 -4.05 -9.55
N ARG A 100 2.51 -4.71 -9.82
CA ARG A 100 2.15 -5.16 -11.17
C ARG A 100 1.70 -4.02 -12.10
N GLN A 101 1.40 -2.85 -11.55
CA GLN A 101 0.93 -1.67 -12.29
C GLN A 101 -0.22 -2.02 -13.28
N PRO A 102 -1.35 -2.57 -12.79
CA PRO A 102 -2.47 -2.87 -13.66
C PRO A 102 -3.00 -1.61 -14.35
N SER A 103 -3.66 -1.75 -15.50
CA SER A 103 -4.19 -0.62 -16.29
C SER A 103 -5.13 0.29 -15.48
N TRP A 104 -5.83 -0.29 -14.50
CA TRP A 104 -6.79 0.40 -13.63
C TRP A 104 -6.17 0.97 -12.34
N ILE A 105 -4.84 0.90 -12.15
CA ILE A 105 -4.16 1.32 -10.90
C ILE A 105 -4.53 2.75 -10.45
N HIS A 106 -4.68 3.65 -11.42
CA HIS A 106 -5.03 5.05 -11.20
C HIS A 106 -6.40 5.22 -10.53
N LYS A 107 -7.28 4.22 -10.62
CA LYS A 107 -8.60 4.25 -9.98
C LYS A 107 -8.54 4.04 -8.47
N ILE A 108 -7.48 3.42 -7.92
CA ILE A 108 -7.36 3.15 -6.47
C ILE A 108 -7.59 4.42 -5.64
N ALA A 109 -7.14 5.57 -6.15
CA ALA A 109 -7.36 6.88 -5.54
C ALA A 109 -8.84 7.23 -5.28
N ARG A 110 -9.78 6.64 -6.02
CA ARG A 110 -11.22 6.87 -5.90
C ARG A 110 -11.92 5.86 -4.99
N TYR A 111 -11.21 4.81 -4.56
CA TYR A 111 -11.77 3.75 -3.72
C TYR A 111 -11.48 3.99 -2.24
N PRO A 112 -12.38 3.57 -1.33
CA PRO A 112 -12.19 3.71 0.12
C PRO A 112 -10.92 3.02 0.65
N LEU A 113 -10.38 2.05 -0.09
CA LEU A 113 -9.18 1.31 0.29
C LEU A 113 -7.98 2.24 0.55
N LEU A 114 -7.82 3.32 -0.23
CA LEU A 114 -6.75 4.29 0.02
C LEU A 114 -6.92 4.94 1.40
N LEU A 115 -8.13 5.38 1.75
CA LEU A 115 -8.41 5.97 3.06
C LEU A 115 -8.18 4.96 4.19
N SER A 116 -8.56 3.70 3.99
CA SER A 116 -8.28 2.62 4.95
C SER A 116 -6.78 2.38 5.15
N LEU A 117 -5.97 2.47 4.10
CA LEU A 117 -4.51 2.44 4.19
C LEU A 117 -3.97 3.65 4.99
N LEU A 118 -4.42 4.87 4.69
CA LEU A 118 -3.96 6.08 5.41
C LEU A 118 -4.35 6.03 6.89
N LYS A 119 -5.58 5.62 7.19
CA LYS A 119 -6.05 5.42 8.57
C LYS A 119 -5.24 4.36 9.29
N CYS A 120 -4.92 3.25 8.62
CA CYS A 120 -4.03 2.22 9.16
C CYS A 120 -2.67 2.82 9.53
N LEU A 121 -2.04 3.54 8.61
CA LEU A 121 -0.75 4.19 8.84
C LEU A 121 -0.76 5.32 9.88
N LYS A 122 -1.93 5.88 10.20
CA LYS A 122 -2.12 6.88 11.27
C LYS A 122 -2.47 6.29 12.64
N ALA A 123 -2.94 5.04 12.72
CA ALA A 123 -3.43 4.47 13.99
C ALA A 123 -2.84 3.11 14.39
N ASP A 124 -2.37 2.29 13.44
CA ASP A 124 -1.87 0.95 13.75
C ASP A 124 -0.58 1.00 14.59
N THR A 125 -0.32 -0.09 15.30
CA THR A 125 0.81 -0.26 16.24
C THR A 125 1.70 -1.44 15.86
N ASP A 126 1.22 -2.35 15.02
CA ASP A 126 2.03 -3.44 14.51
C ASP A 126 3.08 -2.89 13.53
N VAL A 127 4.35 -3.01 13.89
CA VAL A 127 5.45 -2.43 13.10
C VAL A 127 5.56 -3.08 11.71
N VAL A 128 5.24 -4.35 11.57
CA VAL A 128 5.27 -5.04 10.26
C VAL A 128 4.15 -4.52 9.36
N VAL A 129 2.97 -4.26 9.93
CA VAL A 129 1.86 -3.58 9.23
C VAL A 129 2.28 -2.17 8.79
N LEU A 130 2.92 -1.39 9.66
CA LEU A 130 3.39 -0.03 9.35
C LEU A 130 4.45 -0.04 8.24
N ILE A 131 5.49 -0.88 8.34
CA ILE A 131 6.51 -1.04 7.29
C ILE A 131 5.85 -1.37 5.95
N THR A 132 5.00 -2.40 5.93
CA THR A 132 4.35 -2.87 4.70
C THR A 132 3.46 -1.79 4.10
N GLY A 133 2.65 -1.12 4.93
CA GLY A 133 1.77 -0.04 4.49
C GLY A 133 2.53 1.15 3.92
N VAL A 134 3.66 1.55 4.53
CA VAL A 134 4.51 2.63 3.99
C VAL A 134 5.08 2.25 2.64
N LEU A 135 5.58 1.03 2.47
CA LEU A 135 6.10 0.57 1.18
C LEU A 135 5.01 0.55 0.09
N VAL A 136 3.79 0.13 0.44
CA VAL A 136 2.62 0.22 -0.46
C VAL A 136 2.37 1.67 -0.84
N LEU A 137 2.30 2.59 0.13
CA LEU A 137 2.05 4.01 -0.11
C LEU A 137 3.14 4.63 -1.01
N VAL A 138 4.42 4.37 -0.72
CA VAL A 138 5.57 4.86 -1.51
C VAL A 138 5.52 4.38 -2.95
N THR A 139 5.07 3.15 -3.18
CA THR A 139 4.93 2.56 -4.52
C THR A 139 3.70 3.12 -5.25
N LEU A 140 2.62 3.38 -4.51
CA LEU A 140 1.35 3.85 -5.07
C LEU A 140 1.37 5.33 -5.45
N LEU A 141 1.98 6.20 -4.63
CA LEU A 141 2.04 7.65 -4.85
C LEU A 141 2.38 8.08 -6.30
N PRO A 142 3.45 7.58 -6.95
CA PRO A 142 3.76 7.98 -8.32
C PRO A 142 2.71 7.55 -9.35
N MET A 143 1.87 6.56 -9.02
CA MET A 143 0.80 6.06 -9.90
C MET A 143 -0.50 6.86 -9.75
N ILE A 144 -0.64 7.67 -8.69
CA ILE A 144 -1.82 8.49 -8.41
C ILE A 144 -1.45 9.97 -8.08
N PRO A 145 -0.64 10.65 -8.92
CA PRO A 145 -0.08 11.95 -8.58
C PRO A 145 -1.14 13.02 -8.27
N GLN A 146 -2.30 12.95 -8.94
CA GLN A 146 -3.42 13.90 -8.77
C GLN A 146 -4.19 13.70 -7.45
N ALA A 147 -4.36 12.44 -7.02
CA ALA A 147 -4.94 12.13 -5.70
C ALA A 147 -3.99 12.56 -4.57
N GLY A 148 -2.71 12.66 -4.90
CA GLY A 148 -1.67 13.27 -4.08
C GLY A 148 -2.11 14.59 -3.42
N LYS A 149 -2.79 15.46 -4.19
CA LYS A 149 -3.24 16.78 -3.72
C LYS A 149 -4.29 16.71 -2.62
N GLN A 150 -5.27 15.80 -2.74
CA GLN A 150 -6.40 15.72 -1.82
C GLN A 150 -5.99 15.20 -0.44
N HIS A 151 -4.97 14.35 -0.40
CA HIS A 151 -4.50 13.70 0.83
C HIS A 151 -3.08 14.12 1.21
N LEU A 152 -2.57 15.22 0.66
CA LEU A 152 -1.18 15.63 0.83
C LEU A 152 -0.77 15.75 2.30
N TRP A 153 -1.62 16.42 3.09
CA TRP A 153 -1.43 16.58 4.52
C TRP A 153 -1.50 15.24 5.28
N GLU A 154 -2.34 14.30 4.83
CA GLU A 154 -2.40 12.97 5.42
C GLU A 154 -1.07 12.23 5.27
N TYR A 155 -0.41 12.34 4.12
CA TYR A 155 0.91 11.72 3.91
C TYR A 155 1.99 12.36 4.78
N PHE A 156 1.94 13.68 4.95
CA PHE A 156 2.90 14.39 5.80
C PHE A 156 2.72 14.02 7.28
N ASP A 157 1.48 13.94 7.76
CA ASP A 157 1.17 13.48 9.12
C ASP A 157 1.66 12.05 9.36
N ILE A 158 1.46 11.16 8.38
CA ILE A 158 1.99 9.79 8.44
C ILE A 158 3.51 9.82 8.56
N PHE A 159 4.20 10.64 7.74
CA PHE A 159 5.65 10.79 7.84
C PHE A 159 6.08 11.25 9.24
N GLY A 160 5.51 12.34 9.77
CA GLY A 160 5.88 12.85 11.10
C GLY A 160 5.59 11.86 12.23
N ARG A 161 4.44 11.17 12.18
CA ARG A 161 4.10 10.11 13.13
C ARG A 161 5.14 8.99 13.11
N LEU A 162 5.47 8.47 11.93
CA LEU A 162 6.36 7.32 11.80
C LEU A 162 7.83 7.67 12.01
N ALA A 163 8.26 8.89 11.68
CA ALA A 163 9.59 9.40 12.01
C ALA A 163 9.83 9.46 13.52
N SER A 164 8.81 9.84 14.30
CA SER A 164 8.89 9.86 15.78
C SER A 164 8.59 8.51 16.44
N TRP A 165 8.24 7.47 15.67
CA TRP A 165 7.75 6.20 16.22
C TRP A 165 8.76 5.50 17.12
N ASN A 166 10.00 5.35 16.64
CA ASN A 166 11.05 4.63 17.36
C ASN A 166 11.43 5.35 18.66
N LEU A 167 11.47 6.68 18.65
CA LEU A 167 11.77 7.50 19.82
C LEU A 167 10.65 7.43 20.88
N LYS A 168 9.39 7.34 20.43
CA LYS A 168 8.22 7.27 21.34
C LYS A 168 7.90 5.86 21.85
N ASN A 169 8.43 4.81 21.21
CA ASN A 169 8.16 3.41 21.56
C ASN A 169 9.44 2.59 21.80
N PRO A 170 10.34 3.01 22.71
CA PRO A 170 11.57 2.26 22.96
C PRO A 170 11.25 0.89 23.58
N GLY A 171 11.97 -0.15 23.14
CA GLY A 171 12.07 -1.44 23.85
C GLY A 171 10.96 -2.47 23.66
N HIS A 172 9.93 -2.22 22.84
CA HIS A 172 8.81 -3.17 22.65
C HIS A 172 8.90 -4.03 21.38
N VAL A 173 9.86 -3.73 20.49
CA VAL A 173 9.91 -4.26 19.13
C VAL A 173 11.34 -4.73 18.83
N PRO A 174 11.52 -5.89 18.17
CA PRO A 174 12.82 -6.34 17.70
C PRO A 174 13.55 -5.28 16.88
N GLU A 175 14.84 -5.08 17.14
CA GLU A 175 15.67 -4.04 16.53
C GLU A 175 15.66 -4.10 14.99
N VAL A 176 15.65 -5.30 14.42
CA VAL A 176 15.57 -5.51 12.96
C VAL A 176 14.35 -4.82 12.34
N TYR A 177 13.20 -4.84 13.00
CA TYR A 177 12.00 -4.17 12.52
C TYR A 177 12.10 -2.65 12.64
N LEU A 178 12.80 -2.13 13.65
CA LEU A 178 13.03 -0.69 13.77
C LEU A 178 13.92 -0.17 12.63
N ILE A 179 14.93 -0.95 12.23
CA ILE A 179 15.79 -0.66 11.07
C ILE A 179 14.94 -0.63 9.78
N HIS A 180 14.09 -1.63 9.58
CA HIS A 180 13.20 -1.68 8.40
C HIS A 180 12.16 -0.56 8.40
N LEU A 181 11.61 -0.20 9.57
CA LEU A 181 10.72 0.94 9.70
C LEU A 181 11.44 2.23 9.32
N HIS A 182 12.64 2.47 9.85
CA HIS A 182 13.44 3.63 9.48
C HIS A 182 13.71 3.68 7.97
N ALA A 183 14.11 2.56 7.35
CA ALA A 183 14.31 2.48 5.90
C ALA A 183 13.02 2.78 5.10
N SER A 184 11.86 2.33 5.58
CA SER A 184 10.57 2.63 4.95
C SER A 184 10.20 4.11 5.07
N VAL A 185 10.43 4.73 6.23
CA VAL A 185 10.21 6.17 6.47
C VAL A 185 11.18 7.01 5.62
N TYR A 186 12.43 6.58 5.49
CA TYR A 186 13.42 7.20 4.61
C TYR A 186 12.98 7.15 3.14
N SER A 187 12.41 6.02 2.71
CA SER A 187 11.84 5.88 1.36
C SER A 187 10.63 6.81 1.16
N LEU A 188 9.79 6.98 2.19
CA LEU A 188 8.68 7.93 2.17
C LEU A 188 9.17 9.38 2.11
N PHE A 189 10.19 9.73 2.88
CA PHE A 189 10.84 11.03 2.82
C PHE A 189 11.29 11.38 1.40
N HIS A 190 12.06 10.49 0.74
CA HIS A 190 12.52 10.70 -0.63
C HIS A 190 11.36 10.82 -1.62
N ARG A 191 10.31 10.02 -1.45
CA ARG A 191 9.12 10.08 -2.31
C ARG A 191 8.41 11.43 -2.17
N LEU A 192 8.18 11.89 -0.94
CA LEU A 192 7.52 13.16 -0.66
C LEU A 192 8.38 14.36 -1.07
N TYR A 193 9.68 14.32 -0.79
CA TYR A 193 10.62 15.37 -1.19
C TYR A 193 10.77 15.48 -2.70
N GLY A 194 10.79 14.35 -3.42
CA GLY A 194 10.88 14.35 -4.88
C GLY A 194 9.58 14.74 -5.58
N MET A 195 8.40 14.43 -5.00
CA MET A 195 7.11 14.76 -5.63
C MET A 195 6.54 16.11 -5.19
N TYR A 196 6.78 16.51 -3.93
CA TYR A 196 6.19 17.69 -3.30
C TYR A 196 7.21 18.49 -2.48
N PRO A 197 8.39 18.85 -3.04
CA PRO A 197 9.45 19.54 -2.30
C PRO A 197 8.99 20.82 -1.57
N CYS A 198 8.22 21.70 -2.20
CA CYS A 198 7.78 22.98 -1.65
C CYS A 198 6.79 22.79 -0.48
N ASN A 199 5.75 21.97 -0.69
CA ASN A 199 4.78 21.71 0.37
C ASN A 199 5.42 20.90 1.51
N PHE A 200 6.25 19.91 1.20
CA PHE A 200 6.86 19.06 2.20
C PHE A 200 7.89 19.81 3.05
N VAL A 201 8.79 20.59 2.45
CA VAL A 201 9.74 21.43 3.23
C VAL A 201 8.99 22.44 4.09
N SER A 202 7.87 23.00 3.61
CA SER A 202 7.05 23.86 4.46
C SER A 202 6.41 23.11 5.62
N TYR A 203 5.94 21.87 5.41
CA TYR A 203 5.45 21.04 6.49
C TYR A 203 6.56 20.76 7.51
N LEU A 204 7.76 20.36 7.05
CA LEU A 204 8.91 20.09 7.93
C LEU A 204 9.22 21.30 8.81
N ARG A 205 9.29 22.50 8.22
CA ARG A 205 9.53 23.75 8.98
C ARG A 205 8.44 24.00 10.03
N SER A 206 7.17 23.86 9.66
CA SER A 206 6.07 24.11 10.60
C SER A 206 5.99 23.07 11.71
N HIS A 207 6.19 21.79 11.39
CA HIS A 207 6.05 20.69 12.32
C HIS A 207 7.24 20.58 13.30
N TYR A 208 8.46 20.70 12.79
CA TYR A 208 9.70 20.51 13.57
C TYR A 208 10.23 21.79 14.24
N SER A 209 9.61 22.95 13.99
CA SER A 209 9.85 24.14 14.82
C SER A 209 9.17 24.05 16.20
N MET A 210 8.23 23.12 16.37
CA MET A 210 7.61 22.83 17.66
C MET A 210 8.59 22.07 18.55
N LYS A 211 8.77 22.53 19.79
CA LYS A 211 9.74 21.98 20.75
C LYS A 211 9.60 20.47 20.95
N GLU A 212 8.38 19.96 20.97
CA GLU A 212 8.06 18.53 21.15
C GLU A 212 8.55 17.63 20.01
N ASN A 213 8.81 18.18 18.82
CA ASN A 213 9.26 17.42 17.66
C ASN A 213 10.76 17.61 17.38
N MET A 214 11.45 18.49 18.13
CA MET A 214 12.83 18.87 17.87
C MET A 214 13.81 17.69 17.96
N GLU A 215 13.62 16.78 18.91
CA GLU A 215 14.44 15.57 19.03
C GLU A 215 14.28 14.65 17.81
N THR A 216 13.04 14.46 17.33
CA THR A 216 12.79 13.70 16.09
C THR A 216 13.44 14.37 14.88
N PHE A 217 13.47 15.70 14.85
CA PHE A 217 14.16 16.41 13.80
C PHE A 217 15.67 16.12 13.84
N ASP A 218 16.32 16.32 14.98
CA ASP A 218 17.77 16.21 15.11
C ASP A 218 18.27 14.77 14.85
N GLU A 219 17.58 13.77 15.38
CA GLU A 219 18.01 12.36 15.31
C GLU A 219 17.58 11.65 14.02
N VAL A 220 16.46 12.06 13.41
CA VAL A 220 15.87 11.33 12.29
C VAL A 220 15.85 12.18 11.02
N VAL A 221 15.18 13.34 11.04
CA VAL A 221 14.89 14.09 9.80
C VAL A 221 16.08 14.87 9.27
N LYS A 222 16.87 15.48 10.14
CA LYS A 222 18.06 16.25 9.79
C LYS A 222 19.09 15.38 9.05
N PRO A 223 19.43 14.16 9.52
CA PRO A 223 20.24 13.23 8.74
C PRO A 223 19.64 12.95 7.35
N MET A 224 18.32 12.84 7.19
CA MET A 224 17.72 12.65 5.86
C MET A 224 17.93 13.86 4.95
N LEU A 225 17.76 15.07 5.49
CA LEU A 225 17.95 16.33 4.75
C LEU A 225 19.41 16.54 4.32
N GLU A 226 20.37 16.12 5.13
CA GLU A 226 21.81 16.21 4.81
C GLU A 226 22.21 15.32 3.61
N HIS A 227 21.40 14.29 3.30
CA HIS A 227 21.68 13.34 2.21
C HIS A 227 20.89 13.63 0.92
N VAL A 228 20.09 14.71 0.87
CA VAL A 228 19.40 15.13 -0.36
C VAL A 228 20.02 16.39 -0.96
N ARG A 229 19.97 16.48 -2.28
CA ARG A 229 20.31 17.72 -2.98
C ARG A 229 19.15 18.70 -2.87
N VAL A 230 19.45 19.99 -2.88
CA VAL A 230 18.43 21.05 -2.98
C VAL A 230 17.60 20.82 -4.24
N HIS A 231 16.30 20.58 -4.06
CA HIS A 231 15.38 20.40 -5.16
C HIS A 231 15.22 21.71 -5.96
N PRO A 232 15.35 21.71 -7.31
CA PRO A 232 15.28 22.94 -8.12
C PRO A 232 14.00 23.76 -7.91
N GLU A 233 12.85 23.10 -7.80
CA GLU A 233 11.56 23.75 -7.52
C GLU A 233 11.51 24.56 -6.21
N LEU A 234 12.44 24.34 -5.27
CA LEU A 234 12.52 25.21 -4.08
C LEU A 234 13.01 26.62 -4.41
N VAL A 235 13.64 26.81 -5.58
CA VAL A 235 14.15 28.11 -6.05
C VAL A 235 13.08 28.86 -6.85
N THR A 236 12.39 28.17 -7.75
CA THR A 236 11.50 28.79 -8.74
C THR A 236 10.02 28.45 -8.55
N GLY A 237 9.72 27.37 -7.82
CA GLY A 237 8.38 26.86 -7.60
C GLY A 237 7.69 27.51 -6.40
N THR A 238 6.39 27.29 -6.32
CA THR A 238 5.56 27.68 -5.18
C THR A 238 4.72 26.48 -4.74
N LYS A 239 4.14 26.55 -3.54
CA LYS A 239 3.24 25.49 -3.05
C LYS A 239 2.02 25.29 -3.94
N ASP A 240 1.51 26.37 -4.53
CA ASP A 240 0.31 26.34 -5.37
C ASP A 240 0.65 25.76 -6.75
N ASN A 241 1.74 26.22 -7.36
CA ASN A 241 2.21 25.71 -8.66
C ASN A 241 2.60 24.23 -8.58
N GLU A 242 3.16 23.81 -7.44
CA GLU A 242 3.48 22.40 -7.20
C GLU A 242 2.23 21.50 -7.27
N LEU A 243 1.06 22.02 -6.92
CA LEU A 243 -0.19 21.26 -6.91
C LEU A 243 -1.06 21.55 -8.14
N ASP A 244 -0.47 22.18 -9.17
CA ASP A 244 -1.13 22.43 -10.43
C ASP A 244 -1.23 21.13 -11.25
N PRO A 245 -2.41 20.73 -11.76
CA PRO A 245 -2.56 19.53 -12.57
C PRO A 245 -1.75 19.52 -13.88
N THR A 246 -1.27 20.68 -14.34
CA THR A 246 -0.50 20.84 -15.58
C THR A 246 1.00 20.60 -15.42
N ARG A 247 1.46 20.29 -14.19
CA ARG A 247 2.86 20.00 -13.83
C ARG A 247 3.30 18.58 -14.17
#